data_AF-A0A532UIK6-F1
#
_entry.id   AF-A0A532UIK6-F1
#
_cell.length_a   1.000
_cell.length_b   1.000
_cell.length_c   1.000
_cell.angle_alpha   90.00
_cell.angle_beta   90.00
_cell.angle_gamma   90.00
#
_symmetry.space_group_name_H-M   'P 1'
#
loop_
_entity.id
_entity.type
_entity.pdbx_description
1 polymer ?
#
loop_
_entity_poly.entity_id
_entity_poly.type
_entity_poly.pdbx_seq_one_letter_code
_entity_poly.pdbx_strand_id
1 'polypeptide(L)'
;MPKIDLDFKKKLTRVEYADFLTYCYQCGACVGDCPSAKLSPAFNPREIVLRVLLGLAEPLLKKDSIIWQCTTCYTCQEVCPQGVRPIEVITALKNIISAQGMLPDSISASVGIIKDTGRVVLVSNVINKRRTEQGLTELKPVPMDELKKIL
;
A
#
# COMPACT_ATOMS: atom_id res chain seq x y z
N MET A 1 28.14 0.23 3.80
CA MET A 1 27.39 -0.46 4.87
C MET A 1 25.99 0.13 4.93
N PRO A 2 24.92 -0.68 5.08
CA PRO A 2 23.56 -0.15 5.17
C PRO A 2 23.41 0.71 6.45
N LYS A 3 22.78 1.87 6.32
CA LYS A 3 22.60 2.82 7.42
C LYS A 3 21.46 2.32 8.33
N ILE A 4 21.78 2.07 9.60
CA ILE A 4 20.79 1.72 10.62
C ILE A 4 20.19 3.01 11.17
N ASP A 5 18.88 3.16 11.08
CA ASP A 5 18.12 4.26 11.69
C ASP A 5 17.17 3.69 12.76
N LEU A 6 17.56 3.83 14.03
CA LEU A 6 16.75 3.35 15.17
C LEU A 6 15.54 4.26 15.45
N ASP A 7 15.57 5.52 15.01
CA ASP A 7 14.42 6.42 15.13
C ASP A 7 13.37 6.10 14.07
N PHE A 8 13.75 5.47 12.96
CA PHE A 8 12.81 4.94 11.98
C PHE A 8 11.84 3.93 12.59
N LYS A 9 12.34 3.03 13.45
CA LYS A 9 11.50 2.11 14.21
C LYS A 9 10.49 2.86 15.07
N LYS A 10 10.92 3.91 15.78
CA LYS A 10 10.04 4.75 16.63
C LYS A 10 9.00 5.51 15.82
N LYS A 11 9.34 5.95 14.60
CA LYS A 11 8.41 6.60 13.67
C LYS A 11 7.35 5.61 13.20
N LEU A 12 7.73 4.37 12.90
CA LEU A 12 6.81 3.33 12.45
C LEU A 12 5.92 2.80 13.57
N THR A 13 6.40 2.65 14.80
CA THR A 13 5.54 2.27 15.94
C THR A 13 4.49 3.33 16.28
N ARG A 14 4.62 4.56 15.79
CA ARG A 14 3.57 5.60 15.90
C ARG A 14 2.50 5.49 14.82
N VAL A 15 2.70 4.65 13.81
CA VAL A 15 1.67 4.35 12.82
C VAL A 15 0.64 3.44 13.49
N GLU A 16 -0.64 3.75 13.30
CA GLU A 16 -1.75 3.01 13.87
C GLU A 16 -1.56 1.51 13.62
N TYR A 17 -1.73 0.70 14.68
CA TYR A 17 -1.58 -0.76 14.65
C TYR A 17 -0.17 -1.34 14.47
N ALA A 18 0.88 -0.52 14.47
CA ALA A 18 2.27 -0.97 14.45
C ALA A 18 2.85 -1.30 15.85
N ASP A 19 2.08 -1.14 16.93
CA ASP A 19 2.52 -1.40 18.31
C ASP A 19 2.98 -2.85 18.53
N PHE A 20 2.33 -3.81 17.86
CA PHE A 20 2.66 -5.24 17.97
C PHE A 20 3.90 -5.65 17.16
N LEU A 21 4.49 -4.75 16.38
CA LEU A 21 5.62 -5.04 15.50
C LEU A 21 6.79 -5.70 16.24
N THR A 22 7.07 -5.27 17.48
CA THR A 22 8.17 -5.80 18.30
C THR A 22 7.97 -7.23 18.79
N TYR A 23 6.77 -7.79 18.65
CA TYR A 23 6.48 -9.19 19.01
C TYR A 23 6.79 -10.18 17.89
N CYS A 24 7.23 -9.71 16.73
CA CYS A 24 7.61 -10.60 15.64
C CYS A 24 8.85 -11.43 16.00
N TYR A 25 8.64 -12.72 16.23
CA TYR A 25 9.70 -13.73 16.43
C TYR A 25 10.13 -14.49 15.16
N GLN A 26 9.77 -13.97 13.98
CA GLN A 26 10.23 -14.48 12.67
C GLN A 26 9.80 -15.92 12.27
N CYS A 27 8.66 -16.44 12.74
CA CYS A 27 8.20 -17.81 12.39
C CYS A 27 7.90 -18.04 10.90
N GLY A 28 7.59 -17.00 10.12
CA GLY A 28 7.29 -17.12 8.69
C GLY A 28 5.85 -17.52 8.33
N ALA A 29 4.90 -17.59 9.27
CA ALA A 29 3.48 -17.85 8.95
C ALA A 29 2.94 -16.89 7.88
N CYS A 30 3.30 -15.60 7.97
CA CYS A 30 2.94 -14.59 6.98
C CYS A 30 3.48 -14.84 5.57
N VAL A 31 4.53 -15.65 5.40
CA VAL A 31 5.12 -16.02 4.10
C VAL A 31 4.41 -17.23 3.53
N GLY A 32 4.06 -18.22 4.37
CA GLY A 32 3.47 -19.50 3.95
C GLY A 32 2.22 -19.34 3.10
N ASP A 33 1.35 -18.39 3.47
CA ASP A 33 0.10 -18.13 2.74
C ASP A 33 0.12 -16.86 1.87
N CYS A 34 1.27 -16.19 1.76
CA CYS A 34 1.35 -14.99 0.94
C CYS A 34 1.33 -15.33 -0.56
N PRO A 35 0.33 -14.85 -1.34
CA PRO A 35 0.30 -15.09 -2.77
C PRO A 35 1.49 -14.41 -3.48
N SER A 36 1.86 -13.20 -3.05
CA SER A 36 2.99 -12.46 -3.63
C SER A 36 4.33 -13.15 -3.38
N ALA A 37 4.55 -13.74 -2.20
CA ALA A 37 5.79 -14.45 -1.89
C ALA A 37 5.89 -15.78 -2.65
N LYS A 38 4.76 -16.44 -2.94
CA LYS A 38 4.70 -17.65 -3.78
C LYS A 38 5.08 -17.34 -5.24
N LEU A 39 4.71 -16.17 -5.74
CA LEU A 39 4.97 -15.77 -7.13
C LEU A 39 6.33 -15.08 -7.31
N SER A 40 6.72 -14.22 -6.37
CA SER A 40 7.97 -13.47 -6.41
C SER A 40 8.82 -13.80 -5.19
N PRO A 41 9.90 -14.59 -5.36
CA PRO A 41 10.83 -14.90 -4.26
C PRO A 41 11.50 -13.66 -3.64
N ALA A 42 11.52 -12.53 -4.35
CA ALA A 42 12.06 -11.26 -3.85
C ALA A 42 11.11 -10.58 -2.84
N PHE A 43 9.82 -10.89 -2.86
CA PHE A 43 8.86 -10.34 -1.91
C PHE A 43 8.69 -11.27 -0.70
N ASN A 44 9.12 -10.80 0.46
CA ASN A 44 9.00 -11.56 1.70
C ASN A 44 8.50 -10.65 2.85
N PRO A 45 7.23 -10.78 3.29
CA PRO A 45 6.67 -9.93 4.34
C PRO A 45 7.40 -10.08 5.68
N ARG A 46 7.94 -11.29 5.99
CA ARG A 46 8.72 -11.54 7.20
C ARG A 46 10.03 -10.75 7.18
N GLU A 47 10.73 -10.73 6.06
CA GLU A 47 12.00 -9.99 5.92
C GLU A 47 11.79 -8.48 5.89
N ILE A 48 10.70 -8.00 5.29
CA ILE A 48 10.33 -6.58 5.36
C ILE A 48 10.15 -6.15 6.82
N VAL A 49 9.39 -6.93 7.60
CA VAL A 49 9.20 -6.70 9.04
C VAL A 49 10.53 -6.73 9.79
N LEU A 50 11.41 -7.69 9.50
CA LEU A 50 12.74 -7.77 10.13
C LEU A 50 13.60 -6.55 9.82
N ARG A 51 13.65 -6.13 8.55
CA ARG A 51 14.40 -4.93 8.13
C ARG A 51 13.92 -3.70 8.86
N VAL A 52 12.61 -3.52 8.99
CA VAL A 52 12.03 -2.42 9.76
C VAL A 52 12.44 -2.50 11.24
N LEU A 53 12.33 -3.67 11.86
CA LEU A 53 12.69 -3.88 13.27
C LEU A 53 14.16 -3.55 13.57
N LEU A 54 15.04 -3.83 12.61
CA LEU A 54 16.48 -3.57 12.70
C LEU A 54 16.85 -2.14 12.27
N GLY A 55 15.89 -1.29 11.88
CA GLY A 55 16.18 0.07 11.38
C GLY A 55 16.83 0.09 9.98
N LEU A 56 16.68 -0.98 9.21
CA LEU A 56 17.25 -1.21 7.88
C LEU A 56 16.21 -1.07 6.76
N ALA A 57 15.26 -0.17 6.92
CA ALA A 57 14.15 0.01 5.97
C ALA A 57 14.50 0.89 4.76
N GLU A 58 15.61 1.64 4.80
CA GLU A 58 16.00 2.58 3.74
C GLU A 58 15.98 1.95 2.32
N PRO A 59 16.48 0.72 2.10
CA PRO A 59 16.42 0.08 0.77
C PRO A 59 15.00 -0.23 0.27
N LEU A 60 14.00 -0.19 1.16
CA LEU A 60 12.60 -0.37 0.83
C LEU A 60 11.90 0.95 0.47
N LEU A 61 12.53 2.10 0.71
CA LEU A 61 11.96 3.44 0.51
C LEU A 61 12.32 4.02 -0.86
N LYS A 62 11.97 3.29 -1.92
CA LYS A 62 12.23 3.67 -3.30
C LYS A 62 11.04 3.40 -4.22
N LYS A 63 10.98 4.12 -5.34
CA LYS A 63 9.86 4.05 -6.30
C LYS A 63 9.55 2.64 -6.79
N ASP A 64 10.56 1.85 -7.10
CA ASP A 64 10.49 0.47 -7.60
C ASP A 64 10.55 -0.59 -6.48
N SER A 65 10.26 -0.20 -5.24
CA SER A 65 10.39 -1.09 -4.08
C SER A 65 9.50 -2.33 -4.20
N ILE A 66 10.04 -3.48 -3.75
CA ILE A 66 9.32 -4.75 -3.74
C ILE A 66 8.03 -4.69 -2.91
N ILE A 67 7.90 -3.73 -2.00
CA ILE A 67 6.71 -3.59 -1.13
C ILE A 67 5.43 -3.34 -1.95
N TRP A 68 5.56 -2.83 -3.18
CA TRP A 68 4.43 -2.62 -4.10
C TRP A 68 3.84 -3.93 -4.63
N GLN A 69 4.53 -5.06 -4.47
CA GLN A 69 3.98 -6.39 -4.81
C GLN A 69 2.99 -6.92 -3.77
N CYS A 70 2.88 -6.27 -2.61
CA CYS A 70 1.85 -6.60 -1.63
C CYS A 70 0.46 -6.25 -2.17
N THR A 71 -0.41 -7.26 -2.27
CA THR A 71 -1.79 -7.17 -2.78
C THR A 71 -2.81 -6.72 -1.73
N THR A 72 -2.36 -6.39 -0.52
CA THR A 72 -3.22 -5.95 0.58
C THR A 72 -4.37 -6.92 0.89
N CYS A 73 -4.11 -8.24 0.82
CA CYS A 73 -5.11 -9.29 1.07
C CYS A 73 -5.34 -9.65 2.54
N TYR A 74 -4.60 -9.02 3.48
CA TYR A 74 -4.67 -9.22 4.93
C TYR A 74 -4.36 -10.62 5.47
N THR A 75 -4.10 -11.64 4.64
CA THR A 75 -3.77 -13.01 5.10
C THR A 75 -2.67 -13.04 6.15
N CYS A 76 -1.59 -12.28 5.97
CA CYS A 76 -0.47 -12.24 6.90
C CYS A 76 -0.82 -11.75 8.32
N GLN A 77 -1.89 -10.97 8.47
CA GLN A 77 -2.40 -10.51 9.75
C GLN A 77 -3.22 -11.62 10.42
N GLU A 78 -4.11 -12.28 9.67
CA GLU A 78 -4.99 -13.33 10.19
C GLU A 78 -4.21 -14.56 10.67
N VAL A 79 -3.13 -14.93 9.99
CA VAL A 79 -2.33 -16.10 10.36
C VAL A 79 -1.24 -15.81 11.40
N CYS A 80 -1.09 -14.56 11.85
CA CYS A 80 0.01 -14.21 12.74
C CYS A 80 -0.26 -14.66 14.20
N PRO A 81 0.53 -15.60 14.76
CA PRO A 81 0.33 -16.08 16.13
C PRO A 81 0.72 -15.07 17.21
N GLN A 82 1.32 -13.93 16.84
CA GLN A 82 1.73 -12.85 17.75
C GLN A 82 0.93 -11.56 17.53
N GLY A 83 -0.07 -11.59 16.63
CA GLY A 83 -0.87 -10.40 16.30
C GLY A 83 -0.10 -9.29 15.58
N VAL A 84 1.10 -9.57 15.08
CA VAL A 84 1.85 -8.64 14.22
C VAL A 84 1.05 -8.43 12.94
N ARG A 85 1.04 -7.21 12.42
CA ARG A 85 0.34 -6.85 11.18
C ARG A 85 1.34 -6.43 10.09
N PRO A 86 1.98 -7.38 9.36
CA PRO A 86 2.93 -7.04 8.31
C PRO A 86 2.35 -6.14 7.21
N ILE A 87 1.05 -6.27 6.93
CA ILE A 87 0.35 -5.41 5.99
C ILE A 87 0.41 -3.93 6.39
N GLU A 88 0.16 -3.61 7.66
CA GLU A 88 0.21 -2.22 8.14
C GLU A 88 1.62 -1.64 8.07
N VAL A 89 2.64 -2.44 8.35
CA VAL A 89 4.04 -2.06 8.15
C VAL A 89 4.32 -1.71 6.69
N ILE A 90 3.87 -2.56 5.77
CA ILE A 90 4.03 -2.34 4.32
C ILE A 90 3.28 -1.08 3.86
N THR A 91 2.04 -0.87 4.33
CA THR A 91 1.23 0.31 4.03
C THR A 91 1.92 1.58 4.55
N ALA A 92 2.47 1.54 5.76
CA ALA A 92 3.23 2.65 6.32
C ALA A 92 4.45 3.02 5.47
N LEU A 93 5.21 2.02 5.00
CA LEU A 93 6.34 2.24 4.09
C LEU A 93 5.87 2.86 2.76
N LYS A 94 4.75 2.38 2.19
CA LYS A 94 4.14 2.97 0.98
C LYS A 94 3.75 4.44 1.20
N ASN A 95 3.21 4.78 2.38
CA ASN A 95 2.84 6.15 2.73
C ASN A 95 4.06 7.07 2.83
N ILE A 96 5.18 6.59 3.39
CA ILE A 96 6.44 7.34 3.44
C ILE A 96 6.96 7.63 2.03
N ILE A 97 6.95 6.63 1.14
CA ILE A 97 7.34 6.79 -0.27
C ILE A 97 6.41 7.77 -0.99
N SER A 98 5.10 7.68 -0.74
CA SER A 98 4.08 8.57 -1.30
C SER A 98 4.31 10.02 -0.89
N ALA A 99 4.57 10.27 0.40
CA ALA A 99 4.86 11.61 0.92
C ALA A 99 6.14 12.23 0.34
N GLN A 100 7.06 11.40 -0.16
CA GLN A 100 8.28 11.83 -0.86
C GLN A 100 8.07 12.00 -2.38
N GLY A 101 6.84 11.82 -2.88
CA GLY A 101 6.52 11.94 -4.31
C GLY A 101 7.07 10.79 -5.17
N MET A 102 7.51 9.68 -4.55
CA MET A 102 8.16 8.57 -5.24
C MET A 102 7.19 7.42 -5.56
N LEU A 103 5.95 7.73 -5.96
CA LEU A 103 4.97 6.71 -6.34
C LEU A 103 5.35 6.03 -7.68
N PRO A 104 5.04 4.73 -7.84
CA PRO A 104 5.09 4.07 -9.15
C PRO A 104 4.26 4.81 -10.20
N ASP A 105 4.68 4.79 -11.47
CA ASP A 105 4.06 5.59 -12.52
C ASP A 105 2.57 5.29 -12.73
N SER A 106 2.17 4.02 -12.63
CA SER A 106 0.76 3.61 -12.73
C SER A 106 -0.11 4.17 -11.60
N ILE A 107 0.45 4.28 -10.39
CA ILE A 107 -0.23 4.84 -9.23
C ILE A 107 -0.29 6.36 -9.36
N SER A 108 0.82 6.99 -9.74
CA SER A 108 0.88 8.44 -10.01
C SER A 108 -0.13 8.87 -11.08
N ALA A 109 -0.26 8.10 -12.17
CA ALA A 109 -1.24 8.35 -13.21
C ALA A 109 -2.67 8.25 -12.66
N SER A 110 -2.96 7.23 -11.85
CA SER A 110 -4.27 7.03 -11.22
C SER A 110 -4.63 8.18 -10.26
N VAL A 111 -3.66 8.66 -9.46
CA VAL A 111 -3.83 9.84 -8.60
C VAL A 111 -4.15 11.09 -9.43
N GLY A 112 -3.49 11.28 -10.58
CA GLY A 112 -3.80 12.37 -11.52
C GLY A 112 -5.25 12.32 -12.01
N ILE A 113 -5.72 11.15 -12.45
CA ILE A 113 -7.11 10.97 -12.92
C ILE A 113 -8.12 11.31 -11.81
N ILE A 114 -7.86 10.91 -10.57
CA ILE A 114 -8.73 11.25 -9.43
C ILE A 114 -8.74 12.76 -9.18
N LYS A 115 -7.57 13.42 -9.21
CA LYS A 115 -7.47 14.88 -9.02
C LYS A 115 -8.20 15.68 -10.10
N ASP A 116 -8.23 15.16 -11.33
CA ASP A 116 -8.85 15.83 -12.47
C ASP A 116 -10.34 15.53 -12.60
N THR A 117 -10.76 14.29 -12.31
CA THR A 117 -12.11 13.79 -12.64
C THR A 117 -12.92 13.31 -11.43
N GLY A 118 -12.30 13.20 -10.26
CA GLY A 118 -12.92 12.66 -9.05
C GLY A 118 -13.14 11.14 -9.10
N ARG A 119 -12.60 10.45 -10.12
CA ARG A 119 -12.75 9.01 -10.34
C ARG A 119 -11.40 8.37 -10.63
N VAL A 120 -11.30 7.07 -10.34
CA VAL A 120 -10.12 6.28 -10.73
C VAL A 120 -10.19 5.90 -12.21
N VAL A 121 -11.40 5.61 -12.70
CA VAL A 121 -11.66 5.20 -14.09
C VAL A 121 -12.38 6.32 -14.82
N LEU A 122 -11.87 6.67 -16.00
CA LEU A 122 -12.47 7.67 -16.88
C LEU A 122 -13.84 7.22 -17.38
N VAL A 123 -14.83 8.10 -17.25
CA VAL A 123 -16.17 7.88 -17.80
C VAL A 123 -16.22 8.47 -19.20
N SER A 124 -16.31 7.61 -20.22
CA SER A 124 -16.50 8.01 -21.60
C SER A 124 -17.97 7.93 -22.02
N ASN A 125 -18.30 8.56 -23.15
CA ASN A 125 -19.64 8.47 -23.75
C ASN A 125 -20.03 7.01 -24.07
N VAL A 126 -19.07 6.14 -24.37
CA VAL A 126 -19.32 4.71 -24.61
C VAL A 126 -19.85 4.02 -23.34
N ILE A 127 -19.30 4.38 -22.17
CA ILE A 127 -19.77 3.85 -20.89
C ILE A 127 -21.20 4.33 -20.63
N ASN A 128 -21.50 5.61 -20.83
CA ASN A 128 -22.86 6.12 -20.65
C ASN A 128 -23.87 5.52 -21.64
N LYS A 129 -23.50 5.34 -22.91
CA LYS A 129 -24.33 4.64 -23.90
C LYS A 129 -24.68 3.22 -23.44
N ARG A 130 -23.69 2.43 -23.02
CA ARG A 130 -23.91 1.07 -22.49
C ARG A 130 -24.82 1.07 -21.26
N ARG A 131 -24.70 2.07 -20.38
CA ARG A 131 -25.58 2.22 -19.22
C ARG A 131 -27.02 2.45 -19.66
N THR A 132 -27.26 3.37 -20.59
CA THR A 132 -28.61 3.65 -21.10
C THR A 132 -29.24 2.46 -21.83
N GLU A 133 -28.44 1.70 -22.60
CA GLU A 133 -28.89 0.45 -23.25
C GLU A 133 -29.32 -0.61 -22.23
N GLN A 134 -28.76 -0.57 -21.01
CA GLN A 134 -29.13 -1.41 -19.88
C GLN A 134 -30.19 -0.77 -18.97
N GLY A 135 -30.80 0.35 -19.36
CA GLY A 135 -31.80 1.06 -18.56
C GLY A 135 -31.25 1.81 -17.34
N LEU A 136 -29.92 1.98 -17.25
CA LEU A 136 -29.25 2.71 -16.17
C LEU A 136 -29.08 4.18 -16.55
N THR A 137 -29.12 5.06 -15.55
CA THR A 137 -28.87 6.50 -15.72
C THR A 137 -27.42 6.79 -16.08
N GLU A 138 -27.19 7.86 -16.84
CA GLU A 138 -25.84 8.34 -17.14
C GLU A 138 -25.11 8.77 -15.87
N LEU A 139 -23.80 8.54 -15.86
CA LEU A 139 -22.93 9.02 -14.80
C LEU A 139 -22.65 10.51 -15.03
N LYS A 140 -23.08 11.34 -14.08
CA LYS A 140 -22.78 12.76 -14.05
C LYS A 140 -21.30 13.01 -13.68
N PRO A 141 -20.72 14.13 -14.12
CA PRO A 141 -19.43 14.61 -13.62
C PRO A 141 -19.45 14.74 -12.09
N VAL A 142 -18.31 14.49 -11.47
CA VAL A 142 -18.18 14.61 -10.01
C VAL A 142 -18.04 16.09 -9.64
N PRO A 143 -18.68 16.59 -8.55
CA PRO A 143 -18.47 17.95 -8.05
C PRO A 143 -17.02 18.17 -7.59
N MET A 144 -16.17 18.61 -8.51
CA MET A 144 -14.73 18.73 -8.24
C MET A 144 -14.38 19.88 -7.30
N ASP A 145 -15.23 20.89 -7.20
CA ASP A 145 -15.09 22.00 -6.26
C ASP A 145 -15.25 21.55 -4.80
N GLU A 146 -16.10 20.55 -4.54
CA GLU A 146 -16.22 19.93 -3.22
C GLU A 146 -15.03 19.02 -2.92
N LEU A 147 -14.65 18.16 -3.87
CA LEU A 147 -13.53 17.23 -3.69
C LEU A 147 -12.19 17.95 -3.48
N LYS A 148 -11.95 19.06 -4.18
CA LYS A 148 -10.72 19.85 -4.01
C LYS A 148 -10.58 20.49 -2.63
N LYS A 149 -11.65 20.55 -1.81
CA LYS A 149 -11.57 21.06 -0.42
C LYS A 149 -11.00 20.04 0.56
N ILE A 150 -11.00 18.75 0.20
CA ILE A 150 -10.56 17.64 1.08
C ILE A 150 -9.31 16.91 0.57
N LEU A 151 -8.83 17.25 -0.63
CA LEU A 151 -7.61 16.73 -1.26
C LEU A 151 -6.42 17.65 -1.01
#